data_AF-A0A8C3SQD8-F1
#
_entry.id   AF-A0A8C3SQD8-F1
#
_cell.length_a   1.000
_cell.length_b   1.000
_cell.length_c   1.000
_cell.angle_alpha   90.00
_cell.angle_beta   90.00
_cell.angle_gamma   90.00
#
_symmetry.space_group_name_H-M   'P 1'
#
loop_
_entity.id
_entity.type
_entity.pdbx_description
1 polymer ?
#
loop_
_entity_poly.entity_id
_entity_poly.type
_entity_poly.pdbx_seq_one_letter_code
_entity_poly.pdbx_strand_id
1 'polypeptide(L)'
;MRIQQCPRRGPRGAGEYLLENHWYQQWKEYVESGDQNSSSFPGHINNSELFEDLESFRLKERLVESEEYVLVPEDVWNKLVSWYGLEHDQPPIERKVVELPSTQKVEVYPVELYLCQHNDLDSPVTAQFSRVDTIDTVLQDARRQFEVPPEDETRVWVKNSDGSCERLRNIHMTVLDACLSTGQVVIMETRNKDGTWPSSRPHVMRNSVEDEELYRGQPGVCGLTNLGNTCFMNSAFQCLSNVPPLTEYFLNNHYLGELNFSNPLGMKGEIAEAYADLVKQAWSGHHRAIVPRFFKTKVGHFASQFLGYQQHDAQELLSFLLDGLHEDLNRVKRKEYVELRDAAGRPDEEVAEEAWRNHKRRNDSIIVDIFHGLFKSTLVCPACGKVSVTFDPFCYLSAPLPVSQERTMELFFVYMDPRRKPQQHRVVVPKAGKVLDLCVALAKHTGVPAEQVSACPAPRGMGLGGASWVPRVQAGSFWGAAWTWGGGCIWQVLPRQPGNLPPVPTSRPKTWNTGKLRHTPGS
;
A
#
# COMPACT_ATOMS: atom_id res chain seq x y z
N MET A 1 64.77 -4.39 -1.77
CA MET A 1 63.62 -3.59 -1.30
C MET A 1 62.92 -4.37 -0.21
N ARG A 2 62.84 -3.87 1.02
CA ARG A 2 62.05 -4.54 2.07
C ARG A 2 60.57 -4.27 1.79
N ILE A 3 59.84 -5.29 1.35
CA ILE A 3 58.38 -5.26 1.38
C ILE A 3 58.02 -5.41 2.85
N GLN A 4 57.77 -4.29 3.53
CA GLN A 4 57.11 -4.32 4.83
C GLN A 4 55.80 -5.08 4.64
N GLN A 5 55.50 -6.04 5.54
CA GLN A 5 54.20 -6.72 5.62
C GLN A 5 53.10 -5.68 5.42
N CYS A 6 52.44 -5.70 4.27
CA CYS A 6 51.40 -4.74 3.94
C CYS A 6 50.13 -5.21 4.66
N PRO A 7 49.68 -4.59 5.78
CA PRO A 7 48.60 -5.14 6.58
C PRO A 7 47.23 -4.66 6.11
N ARG A 8 47.14 -3.97 4.97
CA ARG A 8 45.90 -3.35 4.49
C ARG A 8 45.64 -3.78 3.05
N ARG A 9 44.55 -4.51 2.86
CA ARG A 9 43.96 -4.79 1.54
C ARG A 9 43.70 -3.45 0.83
N GLY A 10 43.71 -3.48 -0.51
CA GLY A 10 43.39 -2.29 -1.31
C GLY A 10 42.00 -1.71 -0.99
N PRO A 11 41.72 -0.45 -1.39
CA PRO A 11 40.38 0.12 -1.27
C PRO A 11 39.35 -0.71 -2.05
N ARG A 12 38.05 -0.54 -1.74
CA ARG A 12 36.96 -1.24 -2.43
C ARG A 12 37.10 -1.13 -3.96
N GLY A 13 37.02 -2.27 -4.64
CA GLY A 13 37.16 -2.36 -6.10
C GLY A 13 38.60 -2.39 -6.62
N ALA A 14 39.61 -2.28 -5.74
CA ALA A 14 41.00 -2.51 -6.13
C ALA A 14 41.21 -3.96 -6.59
N GLY A 15 42.07 -4.12 -7.61
CA GLY A 15 42.52 -5.41 -8.11
C GLY A 15 43.55 -6.05 -7.18
N GLU A 16 43.29 -7.30 -6.81
CA GLU A 16 44.18 -8.19 -6.04
C GLU A 16 44.37 -9.46 -6.87
N TYR A 17 45.60 -9.93 -7.00
CA TYR A 17 45.93 -11.09 -7.82
C TYR A 17 46.28 -12.29 -6.95
N LEU A 18 45.78 -13.46 -7.31
CA LEU A 18 46.18 -14.71 -6.68
C LEU A 18 47.53 -15.18 -7.23
N LEU A 19 48.42 -15.51 -6.32
CA LEU A 19 49.69 -16.19 -6.55
C LEU A 19 49.69 -17.50 -5.79
N GLU A 20 50.15 -18.57 -6.43
CA GLU A 20 50.40 -19.84 -5.76
C GLU A 20 51.43 -19.64 -4.62
N ASN A 21 51.13 -20.20 -3.45
CA ASN A 21 51.86 -19.91 -2.22
C ASN A 21 53.27 -20.52 -2.23
N HIS A 22 53.47 -21.72 -2.78
CA HIS A 22 54.79 -22.35 -2.89
C HIS A 22 55.77 -21.49 -3.70
N TRP A 23 55.36 -21.00 -4.87
CA TRP A 23 56.13 -20.08 -5.69
C TRP A 23 56.44 -18.78 -4.92
N TYR A 24 55.44 -18.23 -4.22
CA TYR A 24 55.62 -17.01 -3.43
C TYR A 24 56.61 -17.20 -2.27
N GLN A 25 56.57 -18.33 -1.56
CA GLN A 25 57.54 -18.63 -0.50
C GLN A 25 58.95 -18.81 -1.06
N GLN A 26 59.10 -19.51 -2.18
CA GLN A 26 60.38 -19.68 -2.86
C GLN A 26 60.96 -18.33 -3.32
N TRP A 27 60.12 -17.46 -3.90
CA TRP A 27 60.51 -16.09 -4.25
C TRP A 27 60.96 -15.27 -3.02
N LYS A 28 60.24 -15.40 -1.90
CA LYS A 28 60.57 -14.69 -0.66
C LYS A 28 61.94 -15.13 -0.12
N GLU A 29 62.21 -16.44 -0.10
CA GLU A 29 63.52 -16.99 0.29
C GLU A 29 64.65 -16.51 -0.63
N TYR A 30 64.40 -16.48 -1.94
CA TYR A 30 65.34 -15.99 -2.94
C TYR A 30 65.72 -14.52 -2.70
N VAL A 31 64.74 -13.65 -2.47
CA VAL A 31 64.98 -12.22 -2.24
C VAL A 31 65.72 -11.97 -0.91
N GLU A 32 65.57 -12.86 0.07
CA GLU A 32 66.27 -12.78 1.35
C GLU A 32 67.71 -13.31 1.29
N SER A 33 68.00 -14.33 0.46
CA SER A 33 69.24 -15.13 0.58
C SER A 33 70.01 -15.44 -0.71
N GLY A 34 69.44 -15.22 -1.91
CA GLY A 34 69.93 -15.82 -3.15
C GLY A 34 70.53 -14.85 -4.19
N ASP A 35 71.51 -15.35 -4.96
CA ASP A 35 71.85 -14.86 -6.29
C ASP A 35 71.15 -15.71 -7.37
N GLN A 36 71.14 -15.27 -8.64
CA GLN A 36 70.40 -15.93 -9.74
C GLN A 36 70.81 -17.40 -10.02
N ASN A 37 71.89 -17.89 -9.41
CA ASN A 37 72.38 -19.27 -9.55
C ASN A 37 71.98 -20.16 -8.35
N SER A 38 71.24 -19.61 -7.39
CA SER A 38 70.73 -20.34 -6.23
C SER A 38 69.60 -21.29 -6.62
N SER A 39 69.54 -22.46 -5.97
CA SER A 39 68.40 -23.39 -6.06
C SER A 39 67.07 -22.79 -5.59
N SER A 40 67.12 -21.61 -4.95
CA SER A 40 65.95 -20.83 -4.54
C SER A 40 65.35 -19.96 -5.64
N PHE A 41 65.99 -19.83 -6.83
CA PHE A 41 65.43 -19.00 -7.90
C PHE A 41 64.04 -19.53 -8.32
N PRO A 42 62.98 -18.69 -8.23
CA PRO A 42 61.59 -19.16 -8.37
C PRO A 42 61.15 -19.41 -9.82
N GLY A 43 61.92 -18.96 -10.82
CA GLY A 43 61.52 -19.10 -12.23
C GLY A 43 60.28 -18.29 -12.58
N HIS A 44 59.55 -18.73 -13.61
CA HIS A 44 58.27 -18.13 -14.03
C HIS A 44 57.20 -18.35 -12.96
N ILE A 45 56.28 -17.39 -12.82
CA ILE A 45 55.11 -17.52 -11.95
C ILE A 45 54.25 -18.66 -12.47
N ASN A 46 54.02 -19.68 -11.64
CA ASN A 46 53.25 -20.85 -12.01
C ASN A 46 52.08 -21.07 -11.04
N ASN A 47 50.86 -20.90 -11.53
CA ASN A 47 49.61 -21.06 -10.77
C ASN A 47 48.89 -22.40 -11.02
N SER A 48 49.54 -23.39 -11.65
CA SER A 48 48.91 -24.64 -12.08
C SER A 48 48.18 -25.37 -10.95
N GLU A 49 48.75 -25.37 -9.74
CA GLU A 49 48.17 -26.03 -8.58
C GLU A 49 46.90 -25.36 -8.04
N LEU A 50 46.61 -24.13 -8.45
CA LEU A 50 45.36 -23.45 -8.09
C LEU A 50 44.18 -23.88 -8.97
N PHE A 51 44.45 -24.47 -10.14
CA PHE A 51 43.43 -24.84 -11.10
C PHE A 51 42.98 -26.30 -10.93
N GLU A 52 41.67 -26.53 -11.03
CA GLU A 52 41.07 -27.85 -11.13
C GLU A 52 41.30 -28.44 -12.53
N ASP A 53 41.26 -27.58 -13.55
CA ASP A 53 41.45 -27.92 -14.96
C ASP A 53 42.36 -26.89 -15.65
N LEU A 54 43.36 -27.38 -16.37
CA LEU A 54 44.37 -26.57 -17.06
C LEU A 54 43.92 -26.09 -18.45
N GLU A 55 42.81 -26.62 -18.99
CA GLU A 55 42.23 -26.10 -20.23
C GLU A 55 41.32 -24.89 -19.99
N SER A 56 40.43 -24.98 -18.98
CA SER A 56 39.51 -23.89 -18.62
C SER A 56 40.06 -22.88 -17.61
N PHE A 57 41.19 -23.20 -16.96
CA PHE A 57 41.76 -22.43 -15.85
C PHE A 57 40.76 -22.17 -14.71
N ARG A 58 39.83 -23.12 -14.48
CA ARG A 58 38.88 -23.05 -13.36
C ARG A 58 39.63 -23.28 -12.05
N LEU A 59 39.45 -22.40 -11.07
CA LEU A 59 40.05 -22.59 -9.74
C LEU A 59 39.46 -23.80 -9.03
N LYS A 60 40.31 -24.54 -8.30
CA LYS A 60 39.86 -25.53 -7.31
C LYS A 60 38.92 -24.86 -6.31
N GLU A 61 37.89 -25.56 -5.86
CA GLU A 61 36.99 -25.02 -4.85
C GLU A 61 37.66 -24.93 -3.47
N ARG A 62 37.30 -23.91 -2.69
CA ARG A 62 37.65 -23.75 -1.27
C ARG A 62 39.14 -23.61 -0.97
N LEU A 63 39.91 -23.00 -1.88
CA LEU A 63 41.30 -22.65 -1.64
C LEU A 63 41.45 -21.80 -0.36
N VAL A 64 42.50 -22.07 0.40
CA VAL A 64 42.81 -21.41 1.67
C VAL A 64 43.92 -20.38 1.48
N GLU A 65 43.62 -19.12 1.81
CA GLU A 65 44.59 -18.02 1.80
C GLU A 65 45.73 -18.30 2.80
N SER A 66 46.98 -18.09 2.39
CA SER A 66 48.23 -18.38 3.12
C SER A 66 48.65 -19.85 3.19
N GLU A 67 47.82 -20.79 2.74
CA GLU A 67 48.21 -22.21 2.58
C GLU A 67 48.46 -22.52 1.11
N GLU A 68 47.47 -22.25 0.25
CA GLU A 68 47.51 -22.60 -1.18
C GLU A 68 47.80 -21.38 -2.06
N TYR A 69 47.31 -20.20 -1.68
CA TYR A 69 47.56 -18.96 -2.42
C TYR A 69 47.84 -17.78 -1.50
N VAL A 70 48.45 -16.75 -2.07
CA VAL A 70 48.56 -15.41 -1.46
C VAL A 70 47.92 -14.37 -2.38
N LEU A 71 47.44 -13.29 -1.79
CA LEU A 71 46.91 -12.14 -2.52
C LEU A 71 47.97 -11.05 -2.57
N VAL A 72 48.16 -10.48 -3.75
CA VAL A 72 49.04 -9.33 -3.94
C VAL A 72 48.30 -8.19 -4.64
N PRO A 73 48.56 -6.93 -4.26
CA PRO A 73 48.02 -5.78 -4.98
C PRO A 73 48.50 -5.74 -6.43
N GLU A 74 47.70 -5.13 -7.31
CA GLU A 74 48.00 -4.95 -8.73
C GLU A 74 49.42 -4.41 -9.01
N ASP A 75 49.87 -3.40 -8.26
CA ASP A 75 51.22 -2.84 -8.40
C ASP A 75 52.34 -3.86 -8.13
N VAL A 76 52.10 -4.79 -7.21
CA VAL A 76 53.04 -5.87 -6.85
C VAL A 76 53.00 -6.94 -7.94
N TRP A 77 51.79 -7.35 -8.36
CA TRP A 77 51.60 -8.32 -9.44
C TRP A 77 52.32 -7.89 -10.73
N ASN A 78 52.07 -6.65 -11.19
CA ASN A 78 52.67 -6.12 -12.41
C ASN A 78 54.21 -6.12 -12.36
N LYS A 79 54.80 -5.87 -11.19
CA LYS A 79 56.25 -5.96 -11.00
C LYS A 79 56.75 -7.40 -11.04
N LEU A 80 56.07 -8.32 -10.35
CA LEU A 80 56.44 -9.74 -10.34
C LEU A 80 56.40 -10.33 -11.75
N VAL A 81 55.33 -10.07 -12.51
CA VAL A 81 55.20 -10.51 -13.90
C VAL A 81 56.27 -9.88 -14.78
N SER A 82 56.58 -8.57 -14.60
CA SER A 82 57.65 -7.91 -15.36
C SER A 82 59.04 -8.48 -15.07
N TRP A 83 59.29 -9.02 -13.88
CA TRP A 83 60.60 -9.52 -13.47
C TRP A 83 60.81 -11.00 -13.78
N TYR A 84 59.78 -11.82 -13.58
CA TYR A 84 59.89 -13.27 -13.62
C TYR A 84 59.11 -13.90 -14.78
N GLY A 85 58.17 -13.16 -15.38
CA GLY A 85 57.24 -13.71 -16.36
C GLY A 85 56.17 -14.60 -15.72
N LEU A 86 55.12 -14.85 -16.49
CA LEU A 86 54.08 -15.83 -16.19
C LEU A 86 54.37 -17.11 -16.99
N GLU A 87 54.01 -18.27 -16.46
CA GLU A 87 54.10 -19.55 -17.18
C GLU A 87 53.28 -19.48 -18.48
N HIS A 88 53.71 -20.20 -19.52
CA HIS A 88 53.08 -20.13 -20.85
C HIS A 88 51.59 -20.49 -20.76
N ASP A 89 50.75 -19.74 -21.47
CA ASP A 89 49.29 -19.89 -21.56
C ASP A 89 48.47 -19.68 -20.28
N GLN A 90 49.08 -19.42 -19.12
CA GLN A 90 48.32 -19.13 -17.89
C GLN A 90 47.77 -17.69 -17.89
N PRO A 91 46.48 -17.48 -17.54
CA PRO A 91 45.93 -16.14 -17.35
C PRO A 91 46.25 -15.58 -15.95
N PRO A 92 46.36 -14.24 -15.79
CA PRO A 92 46.34 -13.61 -14.48
C PRO A 92 45.04 -13.92 -13.71
N ILE A 93 45.16 -14.27 -12.43
CA ILE A 93 44.00 -14.59 -11.58
C ILE A 93 43.61 -13.33 -10.78
N GLU A 94 42.99 -12.37 -11.46
CA GLU A 94 42.55 -11.10 -10.85
C GLU A 94 41.26 -11.28 -10.05
N ARG A 95 41.20 -10.70 -8.85
CA ARG A 95 40.02 -10.62 -7.99
C ARG A 95 39.85 -9.21 -7.44
N LYS A 96 38.63 -8.88 -7.05
CA LYS A 96 38.30 -7.56 -6.51
C LYS A 96 38.16 -7.59 -4.99
N VAL A 97 38.64 -6.54 -4.35
CA VAL A 97 38.34 -6.30 -2.94
C VAL A 97 36.86 -5.94 -2.80
N VAL A 98 36.13 -6.77 -2.05
CA VAL A 98 34.75 -6.54 -1.65
C VAL A 98 34.68 -6.15 -0.18
N GLU A 99 33.81 -5.20 0.12
CA GLU A 99 33.59 -4.72 1.48
C GLU A 99 32.38 -5.47 2.06
N LEU A 100 32.62 -6.37 3.03
CA LEU A 100 31.56 -7.01 3.79
C LEU A 100 31.29 -6.19 5.06
N PRO A 101 30.08 -6.24 5.64
CA PRO A 101 29.69 -5.41 6.80
C PRO A 101 30.65 -5.45 8.01
N SER A 102 31.47 -6.49 8.13
CA SER A 102 32.40 -6.69 9.25
C SER A 102 33.88 -6.81 8.84
N THR A 103 34.23 -6.97 7.56
CA THR A 103 35.62 -7.15 7.10
C THR A 103 35.78 -6.79 5.61
N GLN A 104 36.92 -6.19 5.23
CA GLN A 104 37.35 -6.18 3.83
C GLN A 104 37.87 -7.57 3.47
N LYS A 105 37.27 -8.21 2.46
CA LYS A 105 37.71 -9.51 1.94
C LYS A 105 37.86 -9.42 0.42
N VAL A 106 38.72 -10.26 -0.12
CA VAL A 106 38.83 -10.45 -1.57
C VAL A 106 37.86 -11.57 -1.92
N GLU A 107 36.98 -11.29 -2.86
CA GLU A 107 36.06 -12.29 -3.37
C GLU A 107 36.82 -13.18 -4.34
N VAL A 108 37.20 -14.38 -3.89
CA VAL A 108 37.94 -15.34 -4.72
C VAL A 108 37.02 -16.15 -5.63
N TYR A 109 35.80 -16.42 -5.16
CA TYR A 109 34.79 -17.18 -5.89
C TYR A 109 33.52 -16.32 -6.06
N PRO A 110 33.21 -15.89 -7.30
CA PRO A 110 31.92 -15.33 -7.63
C PRO A 110 30.77 -16.31 -7.31
N VAL A 111 29.57 -15.77 -7.11
CA VAL A 111 28.35 -16.55 -6.92
C VAL A 111 27.87 -17.02 -8.28
N GLU A 112 27.80 -18.34 -8.47
CA GLU A 112 27.29 -18.94 -9.72
C GLU A 112 25.79 -19.25 -9.56
N LEU A 113 24.95 -18.59 -10.35
CA LEU A 113 23.49 -18.74 -10.33
C LEU A 113 23.00 -19.41 -11.61
N TYR A 114 21.93 -20.18 -11.50
CA TYR A 114 21.20 -20.74 -12.64
C TYR A 114 20.03 -19.84 -13.00
N LEU A 115 20.11 -19.17 -14.14
CA LEU A 115 19.07 -18.28 -14.64
C LEU A 115 18.09 -19.09 -15.50
N CYS A 116 16.78 -18.93 -15.28
CA CYS A 116 15.74 -19.57 -16.09
C CYS A 116 14.71 -18.54 -16.55
N GLN A 117 14.09 -18.78 -17.71
CA GLN A 117 12.89 -18.07 -18.11
C GLN A 117 11.66 -18.78 -17.51
N HIS A 118 10.64 -18.03 -17.08
CA HIS A 118 9.45 -18.62 -16.45
C HIS A 118 8.74 -19.68 -17.32
N ASN A 119 8.80 -19.51 -18.65
CA ASN A 119 8.18 -20.43 -19.61
C ASN A 119 9.10 -21.61 -20.00
N ASP A 120 10.36 -21.60 -19.58
CA ASP A 120 11.35 -22.65 -19.84
C ASP A 120 12.26 -22.82 -18.61
N LEU A 121 11.76 -23.60 -17.64
CA LEU A 121 12.48 -23.90 -16.40
C LEU A 121 13.47 -25.05 -16.54
N ASP A 122 13.43 -25.78 -17.66
CA ASP A 122 14.22 -26.98 -17.89
C ASP A 122 15.57 -26.67 -18.59
N SER A 123 15.71 -25.45 -19.12
CA SER A 123 16.92 -24.97 -19.80
C SER A 123 17.61 -23.82 -19.04
N PRO A 124 18.19 -24.06 -17.85
CA PRO A 124 18.91 -23.03 -17.10
C PRO A 124 20.20 -22.61 -17.83
N VAL A 125 20.51 -21.32 -17.77
CA VAL A 125 21.81 -20.77 -18.17
C VAL A 125 22.60 -20.36 -16.94
N THR A 126 23.88 -20.75 -16.89
CA THR A 126 24.76 -20.46 -15.77
C THR A 126 25.37 -19.07 -15.91
N ALA A 127 25.32 -18.25 -14.86
CA ALA A 127 25.92 -16.93 -14.82
C ALA A 127 26.64 -16.68 -13.49
N GLN A 128 27.70 -15.87 -13.51
CA GLN A 128 28.52 -15.56 -12.34
C GLN A 128 28.36 -14.09 -11.95
N PHE A 129 28.14 -13.85 -10.66
CA PHE A 129 27.93 -12.53 -10.09
C PHE A 129 28.81 -12.31 -8.87
N SER A 130 29.23 -11.07 -8.66
CA SER A 130 29.84 -10.67 -7.39
C SER A 130 28.79 -10.62 -6.28
N ARG A 131 29.19 -10.89 -5.04
CA ARG A 131 28.35 -10.71 -3.86
C ARG A 131 27.84 -9.29 -3.67
N VAL A 132 28.54 -8.30 -4.23
CA VAL A 132 28.15 -6.88 -4.18
C VAL A 132 27.39 -6.42 -5.41
N ASP A 133 27.23 -7.27 -6.43
CA ASP A 133 26.35 -6.98 -7.55
C ASP A 133 24.91 -6.90 -7.04
N THR A 134 24.11 -6.06 -7.70
CA THR A 134 22.71 -5.88 -7.35
C THR A 134 21.85 -6.94 -8.02
N ILE A 135 20.66 -7.19 -7.47
CA ILE A 135 19.64 -8.01 -8.15
C ILE A 135 19.27 -7.42 -9.52
N ASP A 136 19.34 -6.10 -9.71
CA ASP A 136 19.22 -5.46 -11.03
C ASP A 136 20.30 -5.95 -12.00
N THR A 137 21.55 -6.11 -11.55
CA THR A 137 22.63 -6.66 -12.39
C THR A 137 22.32 -8.09 -12.83
N VAL A 138 21.80 -8.91 -11.91
CA VAL A 138 21.34 -10.29 -12.20
C VAL A 138 20.21 -10.26 -13.23
N LEU A 139 19.25 -9.34 -13.07
CA LEU A 139 18.12 -9.18 -14.00
C LEU A 139 18.58 -8.74 -15.39
N GLN A 140 19.49 -7.75 -15.49
CA GLN A 140 20.01 -7.27 -16.77
C GLN A 140 20.79 -8.36 -17.51
N ASP A 141 21.55 -9.17 -16.78
CA ASP A 141 22.26 -10.31 -17.37
C ASP A 141 21.28 -11.37 -17.89
N ALA A 142 20.26 -11.72 -17.10
CA ALA A 142 19.19 -12.62 -17.54
C ALA A 142 18.51 -12.09 -18.81
N ARG A 143 18.15 -10.81 -18.86
CA ARG A 143 17.52 -10.18 -20.04
C ARG A 143 18.40 -10.30 -21.28
N ARG A 144 19.71 -10.06 -21.13
CA ARG A 144 20.67 -10.18 -22.22
C ARG A 144 20.77 -11.62 -22.72
N GLN A 145 20.86 -12.59 -21.81
CA GLN A 145 20.99 -14.01 -22.16
C GLN A 145 19.73 -14.57 -22.83
N PHE A 146 18.55 -14.09 -22.42
CA PHE A 146 17.26 -14.50 -22.97
C PHE A 146 16.75 -13.58 -24.09
N GLU A 147 17.58 -12.67 -24.59
CA GLU A 147 17.27 -11.74 -25.69
C GLU A 147 15.96 -10.95 -25.48
N VAL A 148 15.68 -10.54 -24.23
CA VAL A 148 14.44 -9.81 -23.89
C VAL A 148 14.55 -8.34 -24.29
N PRO A 149 13.59 -7.80 -25.08
CA PRO A 149 13.59 -6.40 -25.51
C PRO A 149 13.66 -5.42 -24.33
N PRO A 150 14.38 -4.29 -24.41
CA PRO A 150 14.56 -3.34 -23.31
C PRO A 150 13.24 -2.71 -22.82
N GLU A 151 12.23 -2.61 -23.67
CA GLU A 151 10.89 -2.10 -23.35
C GLU A 151 10.05 -3.06 -22.52
N ASP A 152 10.36 -4.36 -22.56
CA ASP A 152 9.57 -5.36 -21.86
C ASP A 152 9.82 -5.28 -20.36
N GLU A 153 8.76 -5.28 -19.57
CA GLU A 153 8.89 -5.28 -18.12
C GLU A 153 9.21 -6.68 -17.62
N THR A 154 10.23 -6.80 -16.79
CA THR A 154 10.70 -8.08 -16.25
C THR A 154 10.83 -8.03 -14.74
N ARG A 155 10.69 -9.19 -14.10
CA ARG A 155 11.00 -9.35 -12.67
C ARG A 155 11.58 -10.73 -12.40
N VAL A 156 12.26 -10.85 -11.26
CA VAL A 156 12.98 -12.06 -10.86
C VAL A 156 12.46 -12.65 -9.56
N TRP A 157 12.58 -13.97 -9.50
CA TRP A 157 12.24 -14.82 -8.37
C TRP A 157 13.41 -15.70 -8.02
N VAL A 158 13.57 -16.05 -6.75
CA VAL A 158 14.46 -17.12 -6.32
C VAL A 158 13.62 -18.37 -6.04
N LYS A 159 14.09 -19.52 -6.52
CA LYS A 159 13.53 -20.83 -6.17
C LYS A 159 14.32 -21.40 -5.00
N ASN A 160 13.65 -21.55 -3.87
CA ASN A 160 14.21 -22.10 -2.65
C ASN A 160 14.31 -23.63 -2.73
N SER A 161 15.14 -24.21 -1.86
CA SER A 161 15.37 -25.67 -1.80
C SER A 161 14.12 -26.47 -1.44
N ASP A 162 13.14 -25.83 -0.78
CA ASP A 162 11.83 -26.43 -0.46
C ASP A 162 10.84 -26.39 -1.65
N GLY A 163 11.27 -25.85 -2.79
CA GLY A 163 10.46 -25.68 -4.00
C GLY A 163 9.59 -24.42 -4.00
N SER A 164 9.59 -23.63 -2.92
CA SER A 164 8.90 -22.34 -2.91
C SER A 164 9.62 -21.32 -3.80
N CYS A 165 8.86 -20.44 -4.45
CA CYS A 165 9.41 -19.34 -5.22
C CYS A 165 9.10 -18.02 -4.50
N GLU A 166 10.15 -17.26 -4.19
CA GLU A 166 10.03 -15.94 -3.57
C GLU A 166 10.46 -14.84 -4.53
N ARG A 167 9.69 -13.75 -4.58
CA ARG A 167 9.98 -12.62 -5.47
C ARG A 167 11.09 -11.75 -4.89
N LEU A 168 12.14 -11.50 -5.67
CA LEU A 168 13.19 -10.54 -5.35
C LEU A 168 12.71 -9.13 -5.74
N ARG A 169 12.01 -8.46 -4.83
CA ARG A 169 11.35 -7.16 -5.10
C ARG A 169 12.32 -5.98 -5.11
N ASN A 170 13.22 -5.93 -4.12
CA ASN A 170 14.20 -4.86 -4.02
C ASN A 170 15.38 -5.15 -4.94
N ILE A 171 15.32 -4.65 -6.18
CA ILE A 171 16.36 -4.88 -7.19
C ILE A 171 17.70 -4.22 -6.85
N HIS A 172 17.70 -3.24 -5.93
CA HIS A 172 18.92 -2.56 -5.47
C HIS A 172 19.62 -3.31 -4.33
N MET A 173 19.00 -4.37 -3.80
CA MET A 173 19.64 -5.26 -2.84
C MET A 173 20.82 -6.00 -3.51
N THR A 174 21.88 -6.24 -2.76
CA THR A 174 23.02 -7.00 -3.26
C THR A 174 22.71 -8.50 -3.31
N VAL A 175 23.44 -9.26 -4.12
CA VAL A 175 23.39 -10.73 -4.14
C VAL A 175 23.60 -11.31 -2.74
N LEU A 176 24.53 -10.74 -1.97
CA LEU A 176 24.78 -11.12 -0.58
C LEU A 176 23.59 -10.85 0.34
N ASP A 177 23.04 -9.63 0.31
CA ASP A 177 21.92 -9.24 1.18
C ASP A 177 20.62 -9.99 0.80
N ALA A 178 20.50 -10.40 -0.45
CA ALA A 178 19.45 -11.28 -0.95
C ALA A 178 19.62 -12.74 -0.49
N CYS A 179 20.72 -13.06 0.22
CA CYS A 179 21.11 -14.41 0.62
C CYS A 179 21.25 -15.39 -0.56
N LEU A 180 21.61 -14.88 -1.75
CA LEU A 180 21.83 -15.72 -2.92
C LEU A 180 23.18 -16.45 -2.83
N SER A 181 23.14 -17.75 -3.09
CA SER A 181 24.28 -18.66 -2.96
C SER A 181 24.48 -19.45 -4.25
N THR A 182 25.73 -19.90 -4.46
CA THR A 182 26.11 -20.74 -5.59
C THR A 182 25.17 -21.93 -5.74
N GLY A 183 24.68 -22.15 -6.96
CA GLY A 183 23.79 -23.25 -7.32
C GLY A 183 22.29 -22.97 -7.17
N GLN A 184 21.90 -21.77 -6.75
CA GLN A 184 20.48 -21.40 -6.68
C GLN A 184 19.90 -21.04 -8.05
N VAL A 185 18.60 -21.30 -8.22
CA VAL A 185 17.85 -20.99 -9.44
C VAL A 185 17.14 -19.64 -9.29
N VAL A 186 17.42 -18.72 -10.21
CA VAL A 186 16.74 -17.44 -10.36
C VAL A 186 15.87 -17.48 -11.60
N ILE A 187 14.57 -17.27 -11.43
CA ILE A 187 13.58 -17.33 -12.50
C ILE A 187 13.20 -15.91 -12.90
N MET A 188 13.44 -15.54 -14.15
CA MET A 188 12.99 -14.29 -14.75
C MET A 188 11.64 -14.52 -15.44
N GLU A 189 10.66 -13.67 -15.16
CA GLU A 189 9.43 -13.61 -15.94
C GLU A 189 9.28 -12.26 -16.63
N THR A 190 8.73 -12.29 -17.84
CA THR A 190 8.43 -11.12 -18.66
C THR A 190 6.92 -10.87 -18.62
N ARG A 191 6.52 -9.61 -18.47
CA ARG A 191 5.10 -9.25 -18.45
C ARG A 191 4.48 -9.52 -19.83
N ASN A 192 3.28 -10.08 -19.83
CA ASN A 192 2.53 -10.30 -21.07
C ASN A 192 2.02 -8.97 -21.64
N LYS A 193 1.74 -8.94 -22.95
CA LYS A 193 1.18 -7.76 -23.64
C LYS A 193 -0.17 -7.30 -23.08
N ASP A 194 -0.91 -8.21 -22.46
CA ASP A 194 -2.19 -7.93 -21.82
C ASP A 194 -2.04 -7.25 -20.43
N GLY A 195 -0.81 -7.02 -19.96
CA GLY A 195 -0.50 -6.41 -18.67
C GLY A 195 -0.44 -7.40 -17.50
N THR A 196 -0.76 -8.68 -17.71
CA THR A 196 -0.69 -9.73 -16.68
C THR A 196 0.71 -10.31 -16.55
N TRP A 197 1.04 -10.76 -15.34
CA TRP A 197 2.24 -11.57 -15.11
C TRP A 197 1.93 -13.07 -15.33
N PRO A 198 2.84 -13.83 -15.96
CA PRO A 198 2.69 -15.28 -16.14
C PRO A 198 2.31 -16.03 -14.85
N SER A 199 3.01 -15.72 -13.75
CA SER A 199 2.76 -16.30 -12.42
C SER A 199 1.42 -15.94 -11.78
N SER A 200 0.73 -14.90 -12.26
CA SER A 200 -0.54 -14.41 -11.67
C SER A 200 -1.78 -14.97 -12.36
N ARG A 201 -1.64 -15.72 -13.46
CA ARG A 201 -2.78 -16.30 -14.18
C ARG A 201 -3.34 -17.53 -13.44
N PRO A 202 -4.61 -17.55 -13.02
CA PRO A 202 -5.21 -18.75 -12.47
C PRO A 202 -5.34 -19.84 -13.56
N HIS A 203 -5.00 -21.09 -13.22
CA HIS A 203 -5.02 -22.25 -14.16
C HIS A 203 -6.34 -22.44 -14.93
N VAL A 204 -7.46 -21.93 -14.44
CA VAL A 204 -8.79 -22.07 -15.05
C VAL A 204 -8.95 -21.28 -16.36
N MET A 205 -8.15 -20.23 -16.59
CA MET A 205 -8.24 -19.37 -17.79
C MET A 205 -7.40 -19.84 -18.99
N ARG A 206 -6.76 -21.01 -18.92
CA ARG A 206 -5.88 -21.50 -20.00
C ARG A 206 -6.63 -21.96 -21.26
N ASN A 207 -7.96 -22.14 -21.18
CA ASN A 207 -8.77 -22.71 -22.26
C ASN A 207 -9.58 -21.68 -23.07
N SER A 208 -9.44 -20.38 -22.82
CA SER A 208 -10.14 -19.30 -23.55
C SER A 208 -9.19 -18.23 -24.09
N VAL A 209 -7.94 -18.62 -24.39
CA VAL A 209 -6.86 -17.70 -24.78
C VAL A 209 -7.11 -17.05 -26.14
N GLU A 210 -7.80 -17.74 -27.05
CA GLU A 210 -8.00 -17.27 -28.42
C GLU A 210 -9.00 -16.09 -28.53
N ASP A 211 -10.00 -15.98 -27.64
CA ASP A 211 -11.01 -14.91 -27.69
C ASP A 211 -10.57 -13.63 -26.94
N GLU A 212 -9.78 -13.74 -25.86
CA GLU A 212 -9.30 -12.58 -25.09
C GLU A 212 -8.08 -11.90 -25.73
N GLU A 213 -7.23 -12.62 -26.49
CA GLU A 213 -6.09 -12.02 -27.20
C GLU A 213 -6.50 -11.07 -28.35
N LEU A 214 -7.72 -11.19 -28.86
CA LEU A 214 -8.26 -10.32 -29.91
C LEU A 214 -8.99 -9.08 -29.40
N TYR A 215 -9.35 -9.02 -28.12
CA TYR A 215 -10.08 -7.87 -27.61
C TYR A 215 -9.17 -6.63 -27.57
N ARG A 216 -9.61 -5.57 -28.24
CA ARG A 216 -8.97 -4.25 -28.20
C ARG A 216 -9.98 -3.19 -27.76
N GLY A 217 -10.08 -3.02 -26.46
CA GLY A 217 -10.85 -1.96 -25.82
C GLY A 217 -10.09 -0.65 -25.73
N GLN A 218 -10.80 0.41 -25.33
CA GLN A 218 -10.20 1.69 -24.99
C GLN A 218 -9.44 1.56 -23.65
N PRO A 219 -8.14 1.94 -23.56
CA PRO A 219 -7.41 1.99 -22.30
C PRO A 219 -8.16 2.75 -21.21
N GLY A 220 -8.21 2.19 -20.00
CA GLY A 220 -8.93 2.76 -18.87
C GLY A 220 -10.43 2.44 -18.84
N VAL A 221 -11.00 1.94 -19.94
CA VAL A 221 -12.40 1.47 -20.02
C VAL A 221 -12.43 -0.04 -19.83
N CYS A 222 -12.14 -0.48 -18.61
CA CYS A 222 -12.07 -1.90 -18.23
C CYS A 222 -12.91 -2.15 -16.96
N GLY A 223 -13.76 -3.19 -16.99
CA GLY A 223 -14.55 -3.59 -15.82
C GLY A 223 -13.74 -4.28 -14.72
N LEU A 224 -14.25 -4.31 -13.50
CA LEU A 224 -13.69 -5.12 -12.41
C LEU A 224 -14.72 -6.16 -11.96
N THR A 225 -14.31 -7.43 -12.00
CA THR A 225 -15.15 -8.53 -11.51
C THR A 225 -15.30 -8.45 -10.01
N ASN A 226 -16.54 -8.48 -9.52
CA ASN A 226 -16.83 -8.47 -8.09
C ASN A 226 -16.48 -9.85 -7.47
N LEU A 227 -15.67 -9.86 -6.42
CA LEU A 227 -15.23 -11.05 -5.69
C LEU A 227 -16.12 -11.40 -4.49
N GLY A 228 -17.28 -10.74 -4.35
CA GLY A 228 -18.22 -10.88 -3.24
C GLY A 228 -18.21 -9.64 -2.36
N ASN A 229 -19.23 -8.78 -2.49
CA ASN A 229 -19.35 -7.49 -1.79
C ASN A 229 -18.14 -6.55 -1.93
N THR A 230 -17.29 -6.73 -2.95
CA THR A 230 -16.10 -5.90 -3.21
C THR A 230 -16.36 -4.68 -4.09
N CYS A 231 -17.63 -4.28 -4.28
CA CYS A 231 -17.96 -3.13 -5.12
C CYS A 231 -17.35 -1.82 -4.61
N PHE A 232 -17.21 -1.65 -3.28
CA PHE A 232 -16.52 -0.50 -2.67
C PHE A 232 -15.05 -0.40 -3.11
N MET A 233 -14.38 -1.56 -3.25
CA MET A 233 -13.00 -1.65 -3.72
C MET A 233 -12.89 -1.36 -5.20
N ASN A 234 -13.81 -1.92 -5.99
CA ASN A 234 -13.85 -1.68 -7.42
C ASN A 234 -14.10 -0.20 -7.72
N SER A 235 -15.02 0.46 -7.01
CA SER A 235 -15.29 1.88 -7.21
C SER A 235 -14.11 2.77 -6.80
N ALA A 236 -13.48 2.50 -5.64
CA ALA A 236 -12.32 3.27 -5.19
C ALA A 236 -11.15 3.16 -6.17
N PHE A 237 -10.84 1.94 -6.63
CA PHE A 237 -9.78 1.74 -7.63
C PHE A 237 -10.09 2.46 -8.94
N GLN A 238 -11.31 2.34 -9.48
CA GLN A 238 -11.69 2.97 -10.74
C GLN A 238 -11.59 4.50 -10.68
N CYS A 239 -11.93 5.11 -9.54
CA CYS A 239 -11.73 6.55 -9.35
C CYS A 239 -10.25 6.94 -9.38
N LEU A 240 -9.40 6.20 -8.64
CA LEU A 240 -7.96 6.47 -8.60
C LEU A 240 -7.26 6.21 -9.94
N SER A 241 -7.61 5.12 -10.63
CA SER A 241 -6.99 4.73 -11.91
C SER A 241 -7.33 5.69 -13.05
N ASN A 242 -8.27 6.61 -12.85
CA ASN A 242 -8.65 7.66 -13.79
C ASN A 242 -8.12 9.04 -13.38
N VAL A 243 -7.15 9.11 -12.45
CA VAL A 243 -6.39 10.33 -12.14
C VAL A 243 -5.15 10.36 -13.04
N PRO A 244 -5.12 11.16 -14.13
CA PRO A 244 -4.10 11.02 -15.18
C PRO A 244 -2.66 11.12 -14.68
N PRO A 245 -2.27 12.08 -13.82
CA PRO A 245 -0.90 12.16 -13.31
C PRO A 245 -0.47 10.92 -12.51
N LEU A 246 -1.40 10.30 -11.78
CA LEU A 246 -1.12 9.08 -11.02
C LEU A 246 -1.01 7.87 -11.94
N THR A 247 -1.94 7.74 -12.88
CA THR A 247 -1.98 6.63 -13.83
C THR A 247 -0.75 6.62 -14.73
N GLU A 248 -0.38 7.76 -15.31
CA GLU A 248 0.81 7.90 -16.15
C GLU A 248 2.10 7.54 -15.38
N TYR A 249 2.19 7.94 -14.12
CA TYR A 249 3.32 7.59 -13.24
C TYR A 249 3.48 6.07 -13.07
N PHE A 250 2.37 5.32 -12.93
CA PHE A 250 2.42 3.86 -12.84
C PHE A 250 2.62 3.16 -14.20
N LEU A 251 2.04 3.69 -15.27
CA LEU A 251 2.20 3.14 -16.62
C LEU A 251 3.63 3.30 -17.13
N ASN A 252 4.28 4.42 -16.83
CA ASN A 252 5.66 4.71 -17.22
C ASN A 252 6.71 4.13 -16.24
N ASN A 253 6.30 3.28 -15.30
CA ASN A 253 7.20 2.61 -14.34
C ASN A 253 8.00 3.55 -13.41
N HIS A 254 7.63 4.83 -13.30
CA HIS A 254 8.34 5.79 -12.45
C HIS A 254 8.33 5.37 -10.97
N TYR A 255 7.29 4.65 -10.54
CA TYR A 255 7.16 4.11 -9.19
C TYR A 255 8.32 3.18 -8.78
N LEU A 256 8.92 2.44 -9.71
CA LEU A 256 9.96 1.46 -9.39
C LEU A 256 11.18 2.09 -8.72
N GLY A 257 11.58 3.29 -9.16
CA GLY A 257 12.70 4.03 -8.58
C GLY A 257 12.39 4.70 -7.24
N GLU A 258 11.10 4.86 -6.91
CA GLU A 258 10.67 5.54 -5.68
C GLU A 258 10.24 4.56 -4.56
N LEU A 259 10.09 3.26 -4.88
CA LEU A 259 9.73 2.23 -3.92
C LEU A 259 10.62 2.28 -2.66
N ASN A 260 9.97 2.23 -1.50
CA ASN A 260 10.62 2.36 -0.21
C ASN A 260 10.43 1.10 0.63
N PHE A 261 11.28 0.10 0.38
CA PHE A 261 11.26 -1.19 1.07
C PHE A 261 11.64 -1.12 2.57
N SER A 262 12.28 -0.02 2.99
CA SER A 262 12.82 0.13 4.35
C SER A 262 11.96 0.99 5.26
N ASN A 263 10.94 1.67 4.73
CA ASN A 263 10.08 2.55 5.50
C ASN A 263 9.26 1.73 6.52
N PRO A 264 9.44 1.94 7.83
CA PRO A 264 8.69 1.21 8.86
C PRO A 264 7.18 1.48 8.81
N LEU A 265 6.76 2.60 8.22
CA LEU A 265 5.36 2.99 8.03
C LEU A 265 4.80 2.51 6.69
N GLY A 266 5.67 2.02 5.79
CA GLY A 266 5.28 1.48 4.49
C GLY A 266 4.85 0.02 4.56
N MET A 267 4.47 -0.51 3.41
CA MET A 267 4.00 -1.88 3.20
C MET A 267 4.98 -2.65 2.31
N LYS A 268 6.28 -2.30 2.42
CA LYS A 268 7.41 -2.89 1.69
C LYS A 268 7.25 -2.80 0.16
N GLY A 269 6.53 -1.80 -0.33
CA GLY A 269 6.24 -1.64 -1.76
C GLY A 269 5.14 -2.56 -2.29
N GLU A 270 4.58 -3.46 -1.46
CA GLU A 270 3.67 -4.50 -1.95
C GLU A 270 2.31 -3.94 -2.39
N ILE A 271 1.83 -2.87 -1.75
CA ILE A 271 0.58 -2.22 -2.17
C ILE A 271 0.82 -1.42 -3.45
N ALA A 272 1.93 -0.66 -3.53
CA ALA A 272 2.29 0.06 -4.74
C ALA A 272 2.41 -0.86 -5.96
N GLU A 273 3.08 -2.01 -5.81
CA GLU A 273 3.19 -3.01 -6.87
C GLU A 273 1.84 -3.62 -7.26
N ALA A 274 1.01 -4.02 -6.28
CA ALA A 274 -0.29 -4.61 -6.55
C ALA A 274 -1.25 -3.61 -7.23
N TYR A 275 -1.17 -2.33 -6.86
CA TYR A 275 -1.90 -1.26 -7.50
C TYR A 275 -1.41 -1.02 -8.94
N ALA A 276 -0.08 -0.92 -9.14
CA ALA A 276 0.53 -0.76 -10.45
C ALA A 276 0.13 -1.89 -11.42
N ASP A 277 0.17 -3.13 -10.94
CA ASP A 277 -0.23 -4.31 -11.70
C ASP A 277 -1.70 -4.22 -12.16
N LEU A 278 -2.58 -3.74 -11.30
CA LEU A 278 -4.00 -3.61 -11.62
C LEU A 278 -4.27 -2.42 -12.57
N VAL A 279 -3.55 -1.30 -12.41
CA VAL A 279 -3.60 -0.15 -13.33
C VAL A 279 -3.15 -0.57 -14.73
N LYS A 280 -2.01 -1.24 -14.86
CA LYS A 280 -1.48 -1.72 -16.15
C LYS A 280 -2.44 -2.67 -16.83
N GLN A 281 -3.08 -3.58 -16.10
CA GLN A 281 -4.12 -4.46 -16.64
C GLN A 281 -5.36 -3.67 -17.10
N ALA A 282 -5.86 -2.73 -16.30
CA ALA A 282 -7.03 -1.92 -16.65
C ALA A 282 -6.79 -0.99 -17.85
N TRP A 283 -5.55 -0.55 -18.04
CA TRP A 283 -5.14 0.37 -19.10
C TRP A 283 -4.42 -0.32 -20.28
N SER A 284 -4.32 -1.65 -20.29
CA SER A 284 -3.70 -2.37 -21.41
C SER A 284 -4.59 -2.37 -22.67
N GLY A 285 -5.91 -2.20 -22.52
CA GLY A 285 -6.88 -2.33 -23.60
C GLY A 285 -7.17 -3.77 -24.03
N HIS A 286 -6.56 -4.78 -23.37
CA HIS A 286 -6.71 -6.19 -23.74
C HIS A 286 -7.79 -6.93 -22.96
N HIS A 287 -8.40 -6.30 -21.95
CA HIS A 287 -9.39 -6.94 -21.08
C HIS A 287 -10.69 -6.17 -21.08
N ARG A 288 -11.82 -6.86 -21.27
CA ARG A 288 -13.14 -6.28 -21.01
C ARG A 288 -13.39 -6.10 -19.51
N ALA A 289 -12.95 -7.08 -18.71
CA ALA A 289 -12.99 -7.01 -17.26
C ALA A 289 -11.87 -7.83 -16.63
N ILE A 290 -11.28 -7.31 -15.54
CA ILE A 290 -10.18 -7.97 -14.81
C ILE A 290 -10.62 -8.39 -13.41
N VAL A 291 -9.96 -9.41 -12.87
CA VAL A 291 -10.29 -9.99 -11.57
C VAL A 291 -9.24 -9.57 -10.53
N PRO A 292 -9.55 -8.65 -9.59
CA PRO A 292 -8.55 -8.05 -8.69
C PRO A 292 -8.20 -8.94 -7.48
N ARG A 293 -7.94 -10.24 -7.67
CA ARG A 293 -7.64 -11.18 -6.57
C ARG A 293 -6.36 -10.84 -5.84
N PHE A 294 -5.27 -10.63 -6.59
CA PHE A 294 -3.98 -10.31 -6.00
C PHE A 294 -4.04 -9.02 -5.19
N PHE A 295 -4.65 -7.98 -5.76
CA PHE A 295 -4.89 -6.70 -5.08
C PHE A 295 -5.72 -6.88 -3.81
N LYS A 296 -6.86 -7.59 -3.87
CA LYS A 296 -7.70 -7.90 -2.69
C LYS A 296 -6.92 -8.61 -1.59
N THR A 297 -6.09 -9.59 -1.94
CA THR A 297 -5.27 -10.33 -0.96
C THR A 297 -4.26 -9.40 -0.29
N LYS A 298 -3.59 -8.53 -1.05
CA LYS A 298 -2.61 -7.57 -0.50
C LYS A 298 -3.28 -6.52 0.39
N VAL A 299 -4.42 -5.96 -0.03
CA VAL A 299 -5.21 -5.06 0.81
C VAL A 299 -5.61 -5.75 2.13
N GLY A 300 -6.14 -6.97 2.08
CA GLY A 300 -6.54 -7.71 3.27
C GLY A 300 -5.38 -8.11 4.19
N HIS A 301 -4.18 -8.30 3.64
CA HIS A 301 -2.96 -8.60 4.41
C HIS A 301 -2.54 -7.43 5.30
N PHE A 302 -2.58 -6.20 4.78
CA PHE A 302 -2.15 -5.00 5.51
C PHE A 302 -3.29 -4.30 6.27
N ALA A 303 -4.53 -4.47 5.82
CA ALA A 303 -5.73 -3.98 6.50
C ALA A 303 -6.70 -5.14 6.70
N SER A 304 -6.57 -5.81 7.85
CA SER A 304 -7.32 -7.04 8.20
C SER A 304 -8.84 -6.86 8.18
N GLN A 305 -9.34 -5.65 8.38
CA GLN A 305 -10.76 -5.32 8.24
C GLN A 305 -11.29 -5.63 6.84
N PHE A 306 -10.46 -5.53 5.80
CA PHE A 306 -10.82 -5.85 4.42
C PHE A 306 -10.50 -7.30 4.03
N LEU A 307 -10.09 -8.18 4.96
CA LEU A 307 -9.77 -9.58 4.66
C LEU A 307 -11.03 -10.35 4.23
N GLY A 308 -12.16 -10.08 4.87
CA GLY A 308 -13.44 -10.73 4.61
C GLY A 308 -14.12 -10.34 3.29
N TYR A 309 -15.39 -10.72 3.18
CA TYR A 309 -16.28 -10.46 2.04
C TYR A 309 -17.53 -9.68 2.47
N GLN A 310 -17.39 -8.86 3.51
CA GLN A 310 -18.44 -7.95 3.95
C GLN A 310 -18.38 -6.65 3.13
N GLN A 311 -19.48 -5.89 3.14
CA GLN A 311 -19.47 -4.55 2.57
C GLN A 311 -18.71 -3.60 3.51
N HIS A 312 -17.93 -2.70 2.92
CA HIS A 312 -17.16 -1.68 3.63
C HIS A 312 -17.39 -0.30 3.01
N ASP A 313 -16.98 0.73 3.73
CA ASP A 313 -16.96 2.09 3.22
C ASP A 313 -15.83 2.25 2.18
N ALA A 314 -16.18 2.74 0.99
CA ALA A 314 -15.20 3.00 -0.06
C ALA A 314 -14.22 4.12 0.32
N GLN A 315 -14.65 5.10 1.12
CA GLN A 315 -13.80 6.19 1.59
C GLN A 315 -12.74 5.69 2.59
N GLU A 316 -13.10 4.73 3.43
CA GLU A 316 -12.16 4.11 4.35
C GLU A 316 -11.05 3.38 3.60
N LEU A 317 -11.42 2.58 2.59
CA LEU A 317 -10.44 1.93 1.72
C LEU A 317 -9.59 2.95 0.95
N LEU A 318 -10.21 4.01 0.41
CA LEU A 318 -9.49 5.03 -0.35
C LEU A 318 -8.42 5.72 0.50
N SER A 319 -8.76 6.02 1.76
CA SER A 319 -7.84 6.62 2.72
C SER A 319 -6.66 5.69 3.01
N PHE A 320 -6.94 4.41 3.25
CA PHE A 320 -5.91 3.39 3.43
C PHE A 320 -5.00 3.24 2.20
N LEU A 321 -5.57 3.25 1.00
CA LEU A 321 -4.79 3.11 -0.24
C LEU A 321 -3.91 4.33 -0.49
N LEU A 322 -4.41 5.54 -0.30
CA LEU A 322 -3.62 6.76 -0.49
C LEU A 322 -2.46 6.83 0.51
N ASP A 323 -2.70 6.47 1.76
CA ASP A 323 -1.65 6.40 2.79
C ASP A 323 -0.63 5.29 2.50
N GLY A 324 -1.10 4.08 2.16
CA GLY A 324 -0.23 2.96 1.79
C GLY A 324 0.63 3.24 0.56
N LEU A 325 0.05 3.84 -0.48
CA LEU A 325 0.79 4.29 -1.67
C LEU A 325 1.76 5.42 -1.33
N HIS A 326 1.37 6.36 -0.46
CA HIS A 326 2.25 7.43 -0.01
C HIS A 326 3.49 6.87 0.69
N GLU A 327 3.30 5.98 1.66
CA GLU A 327 4.38 5.44 2.46
C GLU A 327 5.27 4.46 1.67
N ASP A 328 4.70 3.66 0.76
CA ASP A 328 5.46 2.81 -0.15
C ASP A 328 6.30 3.60 -1.17
N LEU A 329 5.87 4.81 -1.55
CA LEU A 329 6.53 5.66 -2.55
C LEU A 329 7.17 6.91 -1.95
N ASN A 330 7.36 6.94 -0.63
CA ASN A 330 7.96 8.09 0.03
C ASN A 330 9.45 8.17 -0.33
N ARG A 331 9.82 9.27 -1.01
CA ARG A 331 11.18 9.64 -1.40
C ARG A 331 12.04 9.94 -0.18
N VAL A 332 11.44 10.40 0.91
CA VAL A 332 12.14 10.62 2.19
C VAL A 332 12.37 9.28 2.89
N LYS A 333 13.63 8.86 2.97
CA LYS A 333 14.02 7.61 3.66
C LYS A 333 14.18 7.77 5.17
N ARG A 334 14.66 8.93 5.63
CA ARG A 334 14.87 9.24 7.06
C ARG A 334 13.96 10.38 7.50
N LYS A 335 12.91 10.06 8.25
CA LYS A 335 11.97 11.05 8.79
C LYS A 335 12.55 11.72 10.03
N GLU A 336 13.15 12.89 9.85
CA GLU A 336 13.65 13.70 10.97
C GLU A 336 12.49 14.20 11.86
N TYR A 337 12.77 14.38 13.15
CA TYR A 337 11.82 15.03 14.05
C TYR A 337 11.71 16.51 13.67
N VAL A 338 10.47 16.97 13.53
CA VAL A 338 10.16 18.36 13.26
C VAL A 338 9.19 18.83 14.33
N GLU A 339 9.59 19.86 15.08
CA GLU A 339 8.76 20.48 16.11
C GLU A 339 7.68 21.34 15.45
N LEU A 340 6.42 21.10 15.80
CA LEU A 340 5.30 21.93 15.36
C LEU A 340 5.25 23.21 16.22
N ARG A 341 5.25 24.37 15.57
CA ARG A 341 5.19 25.68 16.22
C ARG A 341 3.86 26.34 15.90
N ASP A 342 3.24 26.93 16.93
CA ASP A 342 2.05 27.79 16.75
C ASP A 342 2.45 29.03 15.94
N ALA A 343 1.51 29.59 15.18
CA ALA A 343 1.74 30.80 14.41
C ALA A 343 2.25 31.97 15.28
N ALA A 344 1.86 32.01 16.57
CA ALA A 344 2.35 32.99 17.56
C ALA A 344 2.24 34.46 17.09
N GLY A 345 1.26 34.77 16.23
CA GLY A 345 1.04 36.10 15.65
C GLY A 345 1.83 36.41 14.38
N ARG A 346 2.61 35.45 13.84
CA ARG A 346 3.28 35.58 12.54
C ARG A 346 2.27 35.57 11.38
N PRO A 347 2.64 36.11 10.21
CA PRO A 347 1.79 36.10 9.02
C PRO A 347 1.44 34.68 8.57
N ASP A 348 0.16 34.44 8.24
CA ASP A 348 -0.35 33.14 7.80
C ASP A 348 0.48 32.52 6.66
N GLU A 349 0.89 33.33 5.67
CA GLU A 349 1.66 32.87 4.51
C GLU A 349 3.00 32.27 4.91
N GLU A 350 3.73 32.91 5.84
CA GLU A 350 5.01 32.42 6.35
C GLU A 350 4.84 31.11 7.12
N VAL A 351 3.81 31.02 7.97
CA VAL A 351 3.54 29.82 8.77
C VAL A 351 3.06 28.67 7.89
N ALA A 352 2.24 28.94 6.88
CA ALA A 352 1.77 27.96 5.92
C ALA A 352 2.93 27.40 5.09
N GLU A 353 3.82 28.26 4.59
CA GLU A 353 4.99 27.84 3.81
C GLU A 353 5.97 27.02 4.67
N GLU A 354 6.21 27.45 5.92
CA GLU A 354 7.01 26.68 6.87
C GLU A 354 6.38 25.32 7.17
N ALA A 355 5.08 25.26 7.43
CA ALA A 355 4.35 24.02 7.68
C ALA A 355 4.42 23.06 6.47
N TRP A 356 4.25 23.58 5.26
CA TRP A 356 4.36 22.78 4.04
C TRP A 356 5.77 22.24 3.83
N ARG A 357 6.78 23.10 4.01
CA ARG A 357 8.20 22.71 3.92
C ARG A 357 8.54 21.63 4.94
N ASN A 358 8.05 21.77 6.16
CA ASN A 358 8.21 20.80 7.23
C ASN A 358 7.49 19.48 6.93
N HIS A 359 6.30 19.52 6.33
CA HIS A 359 5.59 18.33 5.84
C HIS A 359 6.41 17.62 4.75
N LYS A 360 6.87 18.34 3.72
CA LYS A 360 7.68 17.77 2.62
C LYS A 360 9.02 17.19 3.07
N ARG A 361 9.62 17.69 4.15
CA ARG A 361 10.84 17.09 4.74
C ARG A 361 10.63 15.67 5.27
N ARG A 362 9.40 15.26 5.55
CA ARG A 362 9.05 13.93 6.07
C ARG A 362 8.23 13.10 5.08
N ASN A 363 7.47 13.78 4.21
CA ASN A 363 6.46 13.21 3.35
C ASN A 363 6.62 13.80 1.95
N ASP A 364 7.31 13.10 1.07
CA ASP A 364 7.49 13.49 -0.33
C ASP A 364 7.22 12.29 -1.23
N SER A 365 6.10 12.30 -1.94
CA SER A 365 5.74 11.25 -2.89
C SER A 365 4.75 11.78 -3.91
N ILE A 366 4.50 10.99 -4.97
CA ILE A 366 3.49 11.29 -5.97
C ILE A 366 2.10 11.56 -5.38
N ILE A 367 1.76 10.92 -4.25
CA ILE A 367 0.49 11.14 -3.55
C ILE A 367 0.44 12.54 -2.93
N VAL A 368 1.55 13.00 -2.33
CA VAL A 368 1.65 14.35 -1.76
C VAL A 368 1.56 15.39 -2.87
N ASP A 369 2.19 15.14 -4.01
CA ASP A 369 2.20 16.08 -5.14
C ASP A 369 0.81 16.27 -5.77
N ILE A 370 -0.03 15.24 -5.77
CA ILE A 370 -1.35 15.27 -6.44
C ILE A 370 -2.49 15.60 -5.47
N PHE A 371 -2.49 14.99 -4.28
CA PHE A 371 -3.68 14.97 -3.40
C PHE A 371 -3.53 15.83 -2.14
N HIS A 372 -2.31 16.14 -1.72
CA HIS A 372 -2.15 16.83 -0.44
C HIS A 372 -2.35 18.36 -0.56
N GLY A 373 -3.04 18.91 0.43
CA GLY A 373 -3.18 20.35 0.65
C GLY A 373 -2.95 20.73 2.11
N LEU A 374 -3.21 21.98 2.46
CA LEU A 374 -3.14 22.48 3.85
C LEU A 374 -4.48 23.07 4.28
N PHE A 375 -4.94 22.67 5.47
CA PHE A 375 -5.96 23.41 6.20
C PHE A 375 -5.34 24.59 6.93
N LYS A 376 -6.13 25.65 7.15
CA LYS A 376 -5.87 26.65 8.18
C LYS A 376 -6.85 26.44 9.33
N SER A 377 -6.39 25.81 10.40
CA SER A 377 -7.18 25.54 11.60
C SER A 377 -7.05 26.70 12.57
N THR A 378 -8.13 27.42 12.86
CA THR A 378 -8.13 28.52 13.85
C THR A 378 -8.97 28.13 15.06
N LEU A 379 -8.30 27.96 16.20
CA LEU A 379 -8.94 27.66 17.47
C LEU A 379 -8.97 28.90 18.34
N VAL A 380 -10.16 29.29 18.79
CA VAL A 380 -10.37 30.42 19.70
C VAL A 380 -10.90 29.87 21.02
N CYS A 381 -10.12 30.04 22.09
CA CYS A 381 -10.55 29.63 23.42
C CYS A 381 -11.70 30.55 23.90
N PRO A 382 -12.89 30.01 24.22
CA PRO A 382 -14.03 30.84 24.62
C PRO A 382 -13.86 31.47 26.01
N ALA A 383 -12.94 30.97 26.85
CA ALA A 383 -12.72 31.47 28.21
C ALA A 383 -11.67 32.59 28.27
N CYS A 384 -10.54 32.46 27.57
CA CYS A 384 -9.42 33.41 27.63
C CYS A 384 -9.18 34.18 26.33
N GLY A 385 -9.92 33.88 25.24
CA GLY A 385 -9.77 34.55 23.95
C GLY A 385 -8.48 34.23 23.20
N LYS A 386 -7.61 33.34 23.72
CA LYS A 386 -6.39 32.93 23.04
C LYS A 386 -6.74 32.30 21.69
N VAL A 387 -6.14 32.85 20.63
CA VAL A 387 -6.22 32.34 19.26
C VAL A 387 -4.98 31.49 19.02
N SER A 388 -5.17 30.29 18.50
CA SER A 388 -4.11 29.40 18.03
C SER A 388 -4.40 29.02 16.59
N VAL A 389 -3.39 29.16 15.73
CA VAL A 389 -3.51 28.91 14.29
C VAL A 389 -2.50 27.85 13.89
N THR A 390 -2.99 26.76 13.31
CA THR A 390 -2.17 25.66 12.79
C THR A 390 -2.47 25.42 11.32
N PHE A 391 -1.44 24.99 10.58
CA PHE A 391 -1.57 24.60 9.20
C PHE A 391 -1.34 23.10 9.07
N ASP A 392 -2.42 22.36 8.79
CA ASP A 392 -2.45 20.90 8.90
C ASP A 392 -2.59 20.26 7.50
N PRO A 393 -1.68 19.36 7.10
CA PRO A 393 -1.80 18.64 5.83
C PRO A 393 -3.06 17.78 5.77
N PHE A 394 -3.73 17.76 4.62
CA PHE A 394 -4.86 16.86 4.34
C PHE A 394 -4.70 16.20 2.97
N CYS A 395 -5.33 15.03 2.78
CA CYS A 395 -5.33 14.29 1.50
C CYS A 395 -6.69 14.33 0.78
N TYR A 396 -7.78 14.55 1.52
CA TYR A 396 -9.14 14.66 0.99
C TYR A 396 -10.01 15.54 1.91
N LEU A 397 -11.10 16.08 1.36
CA LEU A 397 -12.05 16.93 2.09
C LEU A 397 -13.34 16.16 2.40
N SER A 398 -13.64 15.99 3.69
CA SER A 398 -14.94 15.47 4.14
C SER A 398 -15.94 16.62 4.25
N ALA A 399 -16.77 16.79 3.23
CA ALA A 399 -17.80 17.83 3.23
C ALA A 399 -19.09 17.35 3.94
N PRO A 400 -19.51 17.99 5.05
CA PRO A 400 -20.77 17.65 5.68
C PRO A 400 -21.93 18.06 4.77
N LEU A 401 -22.88 17.15 4.55
CA LEU A 401 -24.10 17.48 3.83
C LEU A 401 -24.98 18.39 4.71
N PRO A 402 -25.60 19.44 4.14
CA PRO A 402 -26.59 20.24 4.84
C PRO A 402 -27.75 19.35 5.30
N VAL A 403 -27.76 18.97 6.58
CA VAL A 403 -28.88 18.22 7.14
C VAL A 403 -30.00 19.22 7.34
N SER A 404 -31.08 19.08 6.57
CA SER A 404 -32.29 19.87 6.82
C SER A 404 -32.66 19.72 8.30
N GLN A 405 -32.80 20.85 8.99
CA GLN A 405 -33.28 20.88 10.36
C GLN A 405 -34.78 20.58 10.44
N GLU A 406 -35.44 20.40 9.30
CA GLU A 406 -36.85 20.09 9.17
C GLU A 406 -37.06 18.62 8.75
N ARG A 407 -38.20 18.08 9.12
CA ARG A 407 -38.70 16.78 8.66
C ARG A 407 -40.14 16.92 8.18
N THR A 408 -40.46 16.19 7.13
CA THR A 408 -41.84 16.04 6.66
C THR A 408 -42.50 14.90 7.42
N MET A 409 -43.68 15.14 7.98
CA MET A 409 -44.48 14.16 8.70
C MET A 409 -45.83 14.00 8.01
N GLU A 410 -46.25 12.75 7.81
CA GLU A 410 -47.57 12.41 7.34
C GLU A 410 -48.43 11.96 8.51
N LEU A 411 -49.57 12.62 8.69
CA LEU A 411 -50.41 12.48 9.87
C LEU A 411 -51.88 12.44 9.47
N PHE A 412 -52.68 11.66 10.19
CA PHE A 412 -54.13 11.68 10.05
C PHE A 412 -54.74 12.64 11.07
N PHE A 413 -55.43 13.64 10.56
CA PHE A 413 -56.24 14.57 11.35
C PHE A 413 -57.68 14.06 11.40
N VAL A 414 -58.17 13.80 12.61
CA VAL A 414 -59.53 13.31 12.85
C VAL A 414 -60.36 14.45 13.42
N TYR A 415 -61.38 14.85 12.68
CA TYR A 415 -62.35 15.84 13.12
C TYR A 415 -63.25 15.27 14.22
N MET A 416 -63.71 16.14 15.13
CA MET A 416 -64.68 15.76 16.16
C MET A 416 -66.07 15.45 15.62
N ASP A 417 -66.44 15.99 14.44
CA ASP A 417 -67.70 15.64 13.79
C ASP A 417 -67.59 14.21 13.21
N PRO A 418 -68.33 13.22 13.73
CA PRO A 418 -68.24 11.83 13.29
C PRO A 418 -68.68 11.63 11.84
N ARG A 419 -69.32 12.63 11.22
CA ARG A 419 -69.69 12.61 9.79
C ARG A 419 -68.53 13.01 8.88
N ARG A 420 -67.48 13.63 9.41
CA ARG A 420 -66.29 14.02 8.65
C ARG A 420 -65.27 12.89 8.65
N LYS A 421 -64.85 12.50 7.44
CA LYS A 421 -63.80 11.49 7.28
C LYS A 421 -62.45 12.05 7.76
N PRO A 422 -61.60 11.21 8.39
CA PRO A 422 -60.21 11.58 8.67
C PRO A 422 -59.49 12.06 7.41
N GLN A 423 -58.64 13.07 7.56
CA GLN A 423 -57.85 13.62 6.46
C GLN A 423 -56.36 13.42 6.71
N GLN A 424 -55.63 12.99 5.69
CA GLN A 424 -54.17 12.89 5.76
C GLN A 424 -53.56 14.25 5.43
N HIS A 425 -52.69 14.75 6.31
CA HIS A 425 -51.94 15.97 6.12
C HIS A 425 -50.44 15.66 6.13
N ARG A 426 -49.73 16.28 5.19
CA ARG A 426 -48.28 16.26 5.13
C ARG A 426 -47.76 17.61 5.59
N VAL A 427 -47.11 17.65 6.76
CA VAL A 427 -46.63 18.87 7.41
C VAL A 427 -45.12 18.84 7.60
N VAL A 428 -44.48 20.00 7.51
CA VAL A 428 -43.04 20.15 7.73
C VAL A 428 -42.83 20.74 9.13
N VAL A 429 -41.98 20.09 9.94
CA VAL A 429 -41.69 20.50 11.32
C VAL A 429 -40.21 20.35 11.66
N PRO A 430 -39.67 21.11 12.63
CA PRO A 430 -38.28 20.94 13.06
C PRO A 430 -38.00 19.53 13.62
N LYS A 431 -36.86 18.94 13.26
CA LYS A 431 -36.41 17.61 13.74
C LYS A 431 -36.25 17.58 15.26
N ALA A 432 -35.71 18.65 15.84
CA ALA A 432 -35.59 18.86 17.29
C ALA A 432 -36.73 19.72 17.87
N GLY A 433 -37.86 19.82 17.16
CA GLY A 433 -39.02 20.62 17.56
C GLY A 433 -39.84 20.01 18.71
N LYS A 434 -40.73 20.84 19.27
CA LYS A 434 -41.72 20.45 20.28
C LYS A 434 -43.01 20.00 19.61
N VAL A 435 -43.86 19.28 20.34
CA VAL A 435 -45.20 18.87 19.86
C VAL A 435 -46.05 20.09 19.45
N LEU A 436 -45.83 21.24 20.08
CA LEU A 436 -46.50 22.49 19.73
C LEU A 436 -46.20 22.91 18.27
N ASP A 437 -44.97 22.71 17.79
CA ASP A 437 -44.60 23.06 16.41
C ASP A 437 -45.44 22.25 15.41
N LEU A 438 -45.76 21.00 15.77
CA LEU A 438 -46.64 20.15 15.00
C LEU A 438 -48.10 20.60 15.06
N CYS A 439 -48.61 20.94 16.25
CA CYS A 439 -49.97 21.48 16.39
C CYS A 439 -50.15 22.78 15.60
N VAL A 440 -49.13 23.65 15.59
CA VAL A 440 -49.12 24.89 14.80
C VAL A 440 -49.09 24.60 13.30
N ALA A 441 -48.29 23.63 12.85
CA ALA A 441 -48.25 23.24 11.45
C ALA A 441 -49.60 22.64 10.98
N LEU A 442 -50.21 21.76 11.79
CA LEU A 442 -51.54 21.19 11.51
C LEU A 442 -52.65 22.23 11.55
N ALA A 443 -52.58 23.20 12.46
CA ALA A 443 -53.54 24.30 12.55
C ALA A 443 -53.60 25.12 11.25
N LYS A 444 -52.45 25.39 10.64
CA LYS A 444 -52.36 26.08 9.34
C LYS A 444 -53.00 25.27 8.20
N HIS A 445 -52.86 23.94 8.22
CA HIS A 445 -53.41 23.07 7.18
C HIS A 445 -54.91 22.76 7.34
N THR A 446 -55.43 22.82 8.56
CA THR A 446 -56.83 22.40 8.89
C THR A 446 -57.75 23.56 9.20
N GLY A 447 -57.21 24.76 9.46
CA GLY A 447 -57.97 25.92 9.92
C GLY A 447 -58.43 25.83 11.39
N VAL A 448 -58.06 24.75 12.11
CA VAL A 448 -58.38 24.58 13.53
C VAL A 448 -57.30 25.23 14.39
N PRO A 449 -57.62 26.06 15.40
CA PRO A 449 -56.62 26.71 16.24
C PRO A 449 -55.68 25.69 16.92
N ALA A 450 -54.38 25.97 16.96
CA ALA A 450 -53.37 25.06 17.52
C ALA A 450 -53.63 24.65 18.97
N GLU A 451 -54.27 25.51 19.76
CA GLU A 451 -54.70 25.23 21.15
C GLU A 451 -55.76 24.13 21.26
N GLN A 452 -56.51 23.88 20.19
CA GLN A 452 -57.56 22.86 20.13
C GLN A 452 -57.03 21.55 19.53
N VAL A 453 -55.80 21.52 19.01
CA VAL A 453 -55.17 20.35 18.39
C VAL A 453 -54.36 19.59 19.44
N SER A 454 -54.76 18.36 19.76
CA SER A 454 -54.10 17.54 20.79
C SER A 454 -53.39 16.31 20.23
N ALA A 455 -52.26 15.98 20.88
CA ALA A 455 -51.46 14.79 20.61
C ALA A 455 -52.01 13.55 21.29
N CYS A 456 -52.39 12.53 20.51
CA CYS A 456 -52.61 11.21 21.05
C CYS A 456 -51.58 10.24 20.44
N PRO A 457 -50.64 9.69 21.24
CA PRO A 457 -49.77 8.63 20.76
C PRO A 457 -50.62 7.40 20.44
N ALA A 458 -50.44 6.81 19.25
CA ALA A 458 -51.00 5.49 18.99
C ALA A 458 -50.47 4.48 20.03
N PRO A 459 -51.32 3.62 20.60
CA PRO A 459 -50.86 2.62 21.57
C PRO A 459 -49.80 1.71 20.91
N ARG A 460 -48.67 1.49 21.61
CA ARG A 460 -47.63 0.59 21.13
C ARG A 460 -48.10 -0.85 21.25
N GLY A 461 -48.15 -1.55 20.13
CA GLY A 461 -48.40 -2.99 20.07
C GLY A 461 -49.79 -3.34 19.59
N MET A 462 -50.00 -3.30 18.28
CA MET A 462 -50.96 -4.15 17.57
C MET A 462 -50.49 -4.27 16.12
N GLY A 463 -50.18 -5.50 15.71
CA GLY A 463 -49.68 -5.83 14.39
C GLY A 463 -50.73 -5.62 13.30
N LEU A 464 -50.24 -5.54 12.08
CA LEU A 464 -50.98 -5.38 10.83
C LEU A 464 -52.13 -6.40 10.72
N GLY A 465 -53.38 -5.93 10.71
CA GLY A 465 -54.53 -6.76 10.35
C GLY A 465 -55.88 -6.17 10.77
N GLY A 466 -56.66 -5.73 9.78
CA GLY A 466 -58.13 -5.60 9.88
C GLY A 466 -58.66 -4.40 10.68
N ALA A 467 -59.51 -3.59 10.04
CA ALA A 467 -60.35 -2.63 10.74
C ALA A 467 -61.42 -3.37 11.56
N SER A 468 -61.41 -3.21 12.88
CA SER A 468 -62.52 -3.69 13.74
C SER A 468 -62.91 -2.65 14.79
N TRP A 469 -64.22 -2.57 15.02
CA TRP A 469 -64.85 -1.77 16.09
C TRP A 469 -64.73 -2.55 17.41
N VAL A 470 -64.20 -1.94 18.47
CA VAL A 470 -64.19 -2.54 19.82
C VAL A 470 -64.88 -1.59 20.81
N PRO A 471 -65.96 -2.02 21.50
CA PRO A 471 -66.57 -1.24 22.57
C PRO A 471 -65.99 -1.59 23.96
N ARG A 472 -65.76 -0.51 24.76
CA ARG A 472 -65.61 -0.41 26.24
C ARG A 472 -64.31 -0.86 26.92
N VAL A 473 -63.70 0.09 27.65
CA VAL A 473 -63.38 -0.03 29.10
C VAL A 473 -63.62 1.34 29.77
N GLN A 474 -64.16 1.30 30.99
CA GLN A 474 -64.69 2.41 31.77
C GLN A 474 -63.69 2.85 32.85
N ALA A 475 -63.18 4.08 32.78
CA ALA A 475 -62.63 4.82 33.93
C ALA A 475 -62.65 6.34 33.66
N GLY A 476 -63.49 7.07 34.38
CA GLY A 476 -63.36 8.52 34.64
C GLY A 476 -63.44 9.49 33.46
N SER A 477 -64.67 9.83 33.05
CA SER A 477 -65.07 11.11 32.43
C SER A 477 -64.20 11.68 31.28
N PHE A 478 -64.47 11.24 30.05
CA PHE A 478 -64.81 12.04 28.85
C PHE A 478 -64.95 11.06 27.66
N TRP A 479 -66.02 11.19 26.87
CA TRP A 479 -66.36 10.25 25.79
C TRP A 479 -65.56 10.57 24.52
N GLY A 480 -64.82 9.58 23.99
CA GLY A 480 -64.17 9.62 22.67
C GLY A 480 -63.93 8.21 22.14
N ALA A 481 -64.34 7.94 20.90
CA ALA A 481 -64.12 6.66 20.23
C ALA A 481 -62.72 6.63 19.57
N ALA A 482 -61.94 5.58 19.82
CA ALA A 482 -60.64 5.35 19.19
C ALA A 482 -60.78 4.48 17.93
N TRP A 483 -60.13 4.88 16.83
CA TRP A 483 -60.01 4.09 15.61
C TRP A 483 -58.56 3.68 15.42
N THR A 484 -58.29 2.45 14.97
CA THR A 484 -56.93 1.99 14.61
C THR A 484 -56.78 1.96 13.09
N TRP A 485 -55.82 2.74 12.56
CA TRP A 485 -55.39 2.68 11.15
C TRP A 485 -53.87 2.66 11.07
N GLY A 486 -53.34 1.86 10.15
CA GLY A 486 -51.94 1.46 10.07
C GLY A 486 -50.93 2.61 10.15
N GLY A 487 -49.90 2.41 10.98
CA GLY A 487 -48.60 3.09 10.93
C GLY A 487 -48.53 4.59 11.24
N GLY A 488 -49.65 5.32 11.28
CA GLY A 488 -49.68 6.77 11.51
C GLY A 488 -50.15 7.15 12.91
N CYS A 489 -49.57 8.22 13.49
CA CYS A 489 -50.10 8.82 14.71
C CYS A 489 -51.45 9.52 14.43
N ILE A 490 -52.44 9.33 15.30
CA ILE A 490 -53.82 9.84 15.18
C ILE A 490 -54.01 11.05 16.10
N TRP A 491 -54.52 12.16 15.57
CA TRP A 491 -54.63 13.43 16.32
C TRP A 491 -56.09 13.92 16.35
N GLN A 492 -56.56 14.31 17.53
CA GLN A 492 -57.96 14.66 17.80
C GLN A 492 -58.08 16.10 18.34
N VAL A 493 -59.18 16.76 18.03
CA VAL A 493 -59.50 18.12 18.50
C VAL A 493 -60.30 18.06 19.82
N LEU A 494 -60.01 18.89 20.82
CA LEU A 494 -60.85 19.02 22.03
C LEU A 494 -61.57 20.38 22.07
N PRO A 495 -62.79 20.47 22.63
CA PRO A 495 -63.52 21.72 22.74
C PRO A 495 -62.95 22.64 23.83
N ARG A 496 -62.92 23.96 23.58
CA ARG A 496 -62.76 24.99 24.64
C ARG A 496 -64.00 24.94 25.54
N GLN A 497 -63.81 24.73 26.84
CA GLN A 497 -64.80 25.11 27.87
C GLN A 497 -64.55 26.59 28.22
N PRO A 498 -65.55 27.49 28.12
CA PRO A 498 -65.40 28.83 28.67
C PRO A 498 -65.55 28.74 30.20
N GLY A 499 -64.47 29.03 30.92
CA GLY A 499 -64.49 29.18 32.38
C GLY A 499 -64.00 27.95 33.16
N ASN A 500 -62.68 27.75 33.18
CA ASN A 500 -61.91 27.35 34.36
C ASN A 500 -60.44 27.17 33.94
N LEU A 501 -59.57 28.06 34.41
CA LEU A 501 -58.12 27.87 34.40
C LEU A 501 -57.77 26.84 35.49
N PRO A 502 -57.19 25.67 35.19
CA PRO A 502 -56.42 24.94 36.19
C PRO A 502 -55.01 25.55 36.27
N PRO A 503 -54.32 25.46 37.42
CA PRO A 503 -53.01 26.06 37.57
C PRO A 503 -52.00 25.39 36.63
N VAL A 504 -51.05 26.19 36.17
CA VAL A 504 -49.87 25.78 35.40
C VAL A 504 -49.24 24.55 36.06
N PRO A 505 -49.16 23.38 35.39
CA PRO A 505 -48.36 22.28 35.90
C PRO A 505 -46.89 22.64 35.64
N THR A 506 -46.21 23.09 36.69
CA THR A 506 -44.75 23.06 36.78
C THR A 506 -44.29 21.61 36.70
N SER A 507 -44.10 21.08 35.49
CA SER A 507 -43.43 19.79 35.31
C SER A 507 -42.59 19.76 34.03
N ARG A 508 -41.30 19.51 34.27
CA ARG A 508 -40.11 19.37 33.41
C ARG A 508 -40.33 19.22 31.89
N PRO A 509 -39.44 19.83 31.06
CA PRO A 509 -39.47 19.65 29.62
C PRO A 509 -39.21 18.18 29.26
N LYS A 510 -40.23 17.48 28.72
CA LYS A 510 -40.02 16.17 28.11
C LYS A 510 -39.49 16.38 26.70
N THR A 511 -38.17 16.26 26.54
CA THR A 511 -37.53 16.04 25.24
C THR A 511 -37.98 14.70 24.66
N TRP A 512 -38.17 14.66 23.34
CA TRP A 512 -38.44 13.42 22.62
C TRP A 512 -37.24 12.49 22.71
N ASN A 513 -37.41 11.33 23.35
CA ASN A 513 -36.40 10.29 23.38
C ASN A 513 -36.73 9.26 22.29
N THR A 514 -36.04 9.33 21.15
CA THR A 514 -36.04 8.26 20.15
C THR A 514 -35.15 7.15 20.66
N GLY A 515 -35.72 5.97 20.93
CA GLY A 515 -34.96 4.82 21.38
C GLY A 515 -33.79 4.51 20.44
N LYS A 516 -32.58 4.48 21.01
CA LYS A 516 -31.43 3.78 20.44
C LYS A 516 -31.80 2.31 20.34
N LEU A 517 -31.79 1.75 19.14
CA LEU A 517 -31.50 0.33 18.96
C LEU A 517 -30.04 0.14 19.40
N ARG A 518 -29.86 -0.30 20.65
CA ARG A 518 -28.60 -0.88 21.11
C ARG A 518 -28.52 -2.28 20.48
N HIS A 519 -27.51 -2.51 19.65
CA HIS A 519 -27.01 -3.86 19.40
C HIS A 519 -26.47 -4.41 20.72
N THR A 520 -27.06 -5.50 21.21
CA THR A 520 -26.41 -6.41 22.16
C THR A 520 -25.53 -7.39 21.37
N PRO A 521 -24.29 -7.67 21.81
CA PRO A 521 -23.44 -8.68 21.20
C PRO A 521 -23.95 -10.08 21.58
N GLY A 522 -24.16 -10.93 20.58
CA GLY A 522 -24.41 -12.36 20.76
C GLY A 522 -23.09 -13.10 20.90
N SER A 523 -23.02 -13.88 21.97
CA SER A 523 -22.08 -14.97 22.26
C SER A 523 -21.83 -15.92 21.10
#